data_AF-A0A927EEU7-F1
#
_entry.id   AF-A0A927EEU7-F1
#
_cell.length_a   1.000
_cell.length_b   1.000
_cell.length_c   1.000
_cell.angle_alpha   90.00
_cell.angle_beta   90.00
_cell.angle_gamma   90.00
#
_symmetry.space_group_name_H-M   'P 1'
#
loop_
_entity.id
_entity.type
_entity.pdbx_description
1 polymer ?
#
loop_
_entity_poly.entity_id
_entity_poly.type
_entity_poly.pdbx_seq_one_letter_code
_entity_poly.pdbx_strand_id
1 'polypeptide(L)' 'MIRMTDAKVVAGELHARYDHARAVTLMARTMQKALFGGRQDEVVFWALVYAHYCGGELSPAIDGQLDTVPFILRDPSGFS' A
#
# COMPACT_ATOMS: atom_id res chain seq x y z
N MET A 1 -6.67 4.08 10.00
CA MET A 1 -5.28 4.50 10.28
C MET A 1 -4.36 3.43 9.70
N ILE A 2 -3.58 3.77 8.68
CA ILE A 2 -2.81 2.86 7.84
C ILE A 2 -1.37 2.81 8.34
N ARG A 3 -0.86 1.65 8.74
CA ARG A 3 0.57 1.48 9.00
C ARG A 3 1.26 1.02 7.71
N MET A 4 2.39 1.63 7.36
CA MET A 4 3.13 1.25 6.14
C MET A 4 3.61 -0.20 6.19
N THR A 5 3.93 -0.73 7.38
CA THR A 5 4.34 -2.13 7.54
C THR A 5 3.23 -3.12 7.21
N ASP A 6 1.97 -2.79 7.51
CA ASP A 6 0.84 -3.62 7.12
C ASP A 6 0.75 -3.74 5.59
N ALA A 7 1.02 -2.66 4.86
CA ALA A 7 1.03 -2.67 3.40
C ALA A 7 2.17 -3.55 2.83
N LYS A 8 3.37 -3.49 3.42
CA LYS A 8 4.51 -4.36 3.07
C LYS A 8 4.20 -5.84 3.33
N VAL A 9 3.61 -6.16 4.49
CA VAL A 9 3.22 -7.52 4.85
C VAL A 9 2.19 -8.06 3.85
N VAL A 10 1.13 -7.30 3.56
CA VAL A 10 0.10 -7.73 2.60
C VAL A 10 0.68 -7.92 1.19
N ALA A 11 1.60 -7.05 0.74
CA ALA A 11 2.29 -7.22 -0.53
C ALA A 11 3.09 -8.55 -0.58
N GLY A 12 3.81 -8.89 0.50
CA GLY A 12 4.51 -10.15 0.64
C GLY A 12 3.57 -11.37 0.62
N GLU A 13 2.44 -11.28 1.30
CA GLU A 13 1.43 -12.35 1.28
C GLU A 13 0.82 -12.57 -0.11
N LEU A 14 0.57 -11.50 -0.86
CA LEU A 14 0.05 -11.58 -2.23
C LEU A 14 1.05 -12.27 -3.16
N HIS A 15 2.34 -11.96 -3.03
CA HIS A 15 3.42 -12.66 -3.76
C HIS A 15 3.48 -14.14 -3.42
N ALA A 16 3.33 -14.50 -2.15
CA ALA A 16 3.42 -15.88 -1.71
C ALA A 16 2.21 -16.74 -2.11
N ARG A 17 1.01 -16.14 -2.20
CA ARG A 17 -0.26 -16.87 -2.35
C ARG A 17 -0.81 -16.92 -3.77
N TYR A 18 -0.43 -16.00 -4.64
CA TYR A 18 -1.06 -15.84 -5.95
C TYR A 18 -0.03 -15.65 -7.05
N ASP A 19 -0.37 -16.10 -8.27
CA ASP A 19 0.34 -15.65 -9.46
C ASP A 19 0.17 -14.13 -9.67
N HIS A 20 1.07 -13.56 -10.46
CA HIS A 20 1.13 -12.12 -10.68
C HIS A 20 -0.17 -11.52 -11.20
N ALA A 21 -0.79 -12.15 -12.21
CA ALA A 21 -2.00 -11.64 -12.83
C ALA A 21 -3.17 -11.61 -11.82
N ARG A 22 -3.27 -12.65 -10.99
CA ARG A 22 -4.29 -12.76 -9.94
C ARG A 22 -4.05 -11.76 -8.81
N ALA A 23 -2.82 -11.59 -8.35
CA ALA A 23 -2.47 -10.61 -7.32
C ALA A 23 -2.82 -9.17 -7.77
N VAL A 24 -2.40 -8.79 -8.98
CA VAL A 24 -2.69 -7.48 -9.58
C VAL A 24 -4.21 -7.27 -9.73
N THR A 25 -4.93 -8.28 -10.20
CA THR A 25 -6.39 -8.19 -10.35
C THR A 25 -7.10 -7.97 -9.01
N LEU A 26 -6.66 -8.65 -7.94
CA LEU A 26 -7.24 -8.49 -6.61
C LEU A 26 -6.98 -7.10 -6.03
N MET A 27 -5.74 -6.60 -6.14
CA MET A 27 -5.38 -5.25 -5.70
C MET A 27 -6.20 -4.19 -6.47
N ALA A 28 -6.26 -4.29 -7.81
CA ALA A 28 -7.01 -3.35 -8.64
C ALA A 28 -8.51 -3.33 -8.30
N ARG A 29 -9.15 -4.50 -8.15
CA ARG A 29 -10.56 -4.58 -7.79
C ARG A 29 -10.84 -4.00 -6.41
N THR A 30 -9.96 -4.24 -5.45
CA THR A 30 -10.16 -3.76 -4.08
C THR A 30 -9.97 -2.24 -4.02
N MET A 31 -8.95 -1.72 -4.71
CA MET A 31 -8.72 -0.28 -4.86
C MET A 31 -9.88 0.42 -5.58
N GLN A 32 -10.42 -0.16 -6.66
CA GLN A 32 -11.58 0.40 -7.37
C GLN A 32 -12.83 0.47 -6.47
N LYS A 33 -13.11 -0.59 -5.69
CA LYS A 33 -14.23 -0.57 -4.74
C LYS A 33 -14.07 0.52 -3.69
N ALA A 34 -12.86 0.69 -3.16
CA ALA A 34 -12.56 1.76 -2.21
C ALA A 34 -12.74 3.15 -2.86
N LEU A 35 -12.25 3.33 -4.09
CA LEU A 35 -12.34 4.58 -4.83
C LEU A 35 -13.80 4.98 -5.09
N PHE A 36 -14.59 4.08 -5.66
CA PHE A 36 -16.01 4.36 -5.95
C PHE A 36 -16.88 4.37 -4.68
N GLY A 37 -16.39 3.82 -3.57
CA GLY A 37 -17.02 3.91 -2.26
C GLY A 37 -16.65 5.16 -1.45
N GLY A 38 -15.77 6.04 -1.96
CA GLY A 38 -15.32 7.24 -1.25
C GLY A 38 -14.40 6.98 -0.05
N ARG A 39 -13.82 5.77 0.05
CA ARG A 39 -12.95 5.35 1.16
C ARG A 39 -11.49 5.67 0.86
N GLN A 40 -11.12 6.94 1.05
CA GLN A 40 -9.82 7.49 0.65
C GLN A 40 -8.63 6.78 1.34
N ASP A 41 -8.80 6.39 2.60
CA ASP A 41 -7.79 5.65 3.35
C ASP A 41 -7.53 4.27 2.72
N GLU A 42 -8.58 3.51 2.42
CA GLU A 42 -8.42 2.21 1.76
C GLU A 42 -7.79 2.33 0.36
N VAL A 43 -8.12 3.38 -0.40
CA VAL A 43 -7.48 3.62 -1.71
C VAL A 43 -5.97 3.76 -1.55
N VAL A 44 -5.52 4.58 -0.62
CA VAL A 44 -4.09 4.82 -0.40
C VAL A 44 -3.40 3.59 0.19
N PHE A 45 -4.08 2.84 1.07
CA PHE A 45 -3.57 1.55 1.54
C PHE A 45 -3.23 0.61 0.39
N TRP A 46 -4.19 0.36 -0.52
CA TRP A 46 -3.98 -0.54 -1.65
C TRP A 46 -2.98 0.01 -2.66
N ALA A 47 -2.85 1.32 -2.79
CA ALA A 47 -1.81 1.94 -3.61
C ALA A 47 -0.40 1.66 -3.04
N LEU A 48 -0.24 1.74 -1.71
CA LEU A 48 1.01 1.37 -1.02
C LEU A 48 1.32 -0.12 -1.15
N VAL A 49 0.32 -0.99 -0.99
CA VAL A 49 0.48 -2.44 -1.22
C VAL A 49 0.98 -2.70 -2.64
N TYR A 50 0.39 -2.05 -3.64
CA TYR A 50 0.80 -2.20 -5.04
C TYR A 50 2.23 -1.74 -5.29
N ALA A 51 2.62 -0.59 -4.73
CA ALA A 51 4.00 -0.08 -4.83
C ALA A 51 5.02 -1.07 -4.26
N HIS A 52 4.79 -1.59 -3.05
CA HIS A 52 5.64 -2.59 -2.43
C HIS A 52 5.62 -3.93 -3.18
N TYR A 53 4.46 -4.34 -3.70
CA TYR A 53 4.33 -5.56 -4.49
C TYR A 53 5.16 -5.50 -5.78
N CYS A 54 5.21 -4.36 -6.46
CA CYS A 54 6.04 -4.19 -7.66
C CYS A 54 7.56 -4.15 -7.39
N GLY A 55 8.00 -4.25 -6.13
CA GLY A 55 9.41 -4.19 -5.75
C GLY A 55 10.02 -2.80 -5.87
N GLY A 56 9.19 -1.76 -6.00
CA GLY A 56 9.63 -0.38 -5.97
C GLY A 56 9.70 0.11 -4.52
N GLU A 57 10.86 0.62 -4.12
CA GLU A 57 10.86 1.61 -3.05
C GLU A 57 10.04 2.81 -3.52
N LEU A 58 9.28 3.41 -2.61
CA LEU A 58 8.61 4.66 -2.91
C LEU A 58 9.67 5.69 -3.29
N SER A 59 9.39 6.52 -4.29
CA SER A 59 10.34 7.58 -4.63
C SER A 59 10.51 8.49 -3.40
N PRO A 60 11.71 9.06 -3.15
CA PRO A 60 11.94 9.92 -1.99
C PRO A 60 10.95 11.10 -1.90
N ALA A 61 10.48 11.58 -3.06
CA ALA A 61 9.46 12.63 -3.14
C ALA A 61 8.08 12.17 -2.64
N ILE A 62 7.66 10.95 -3.00
CA ILE A 62 6.40 10.37 -2.51
C ILE A 62 6.53 10.01 -1.03
N ASP A 63 7.68 9.45 -0.63
CA ASP A 63 7.94 9.06 0.74
C ASP A 63 7.81 10.26 1.72
N GLY A 64 8.33 11.44 1.34
CA GLY A 64 8.16 12.67 2.12
C GLY A 64 6.76 13.30 2.03
N GLN A 65 6.00 13.05 0.97
CA GLN A 65 4.61 13.53 0.87
C GLN A 65 3.64 12.70 1.70
N LEU A 66 3.95 11.42 1.98
CA LEU A 66 3.11 10.57 2.82
C LEU A 66 2.97 11.11 4.25
N ASP A 67 3.93 11.89 4.73
CA ASP A 67 3.85 12.59 6.03
C ASP A 67 2.71 13.62 6.08
N THR A 68 2.25 14.10 4.92
CA THR A 68 1.15 15.06 4.81
C THR A 68 -0.22 14.39 4.71
N VAL A 69 -0.27 13.05 4.65
CA VAL A 69 -1.50 12.29 4.47
C VAL A 69 -2.09 11.90 5.83
N PRO A 70 -3.28 12.40 6.20
CA PRO A 70 -3.76 12.39 7.59
C PRO A 70 -4.09 11.01 8.17
N PHE A 71 -4.16 9.97 7.34
CA PHE A 71 -4.52 8.62 7.77
C PHE A 71 -3.34 7.64 7.75
N ILE A 72 -2.13 8.07 7.37
CA ILE A 72 -0.93 7.23 7.37
C ILE A 72 -0.18 7.41 8.69
N LEU A 73 0.20 6.30 9.32
CA LEU A 73 1.20 6.26 10.37
C LEU A 73 2.47 5.62 9.83
N ARG A 74 3.60 6.31 10.01
CA ARG A 74 4.90 5.66 9.99
C ARG A 74 5.08 4.81 11.23
N ASP A 75 5.79 3.71 11.07
CA ASP A 75 6.20 2.90 12.20
C ASP A 75 7.21 3.67 13.08
N PRO A 76 7.10 3.60 14.41
CA PRO A 76 8.05 4.21 15.32
C PRO A 76 9.30 3.34 15.45
N SER A 77 10.18 3.37 14.46
CA SER A 77 11.61 2.97 14.53
C SER A 77 12.21 3.13 13.13
N GLY A 78 13.21 3.97 12.88
CA GLY A 78 14.43 4.12 13.65
C GLY A 78 15.56 3.47 12.84
N PHE A 79 16.55 4.26 12.46
CA PHE A 79 17.81 3.79 11.89
C PHE A 79 18.34 2.56 12.63
N SER A 80 18.64 1.49 11.90
CA SER A 80 19.66 0.47 12.20
C SER A 80 19.94 -0.33 10.94
#